data_AF-A0AB34GJG7-F1
#
_entry.id   AF-A0AB34GJG7-F1
#
_cell.length_a   1.000
_cell.length_b   1.000
_cell.length_c   1.000
_cell.angle_alpha   90.00
_cell.angle_beta   90.00
_cell.angle_gamma   90.00
#
_symmetry.space_group_name_H-M   'P 1'
#
loop_
_entity.id
_entity.type
_entity.pdbx_description
1 polymer ?
#
loop_
_entity_poly.entity_id
_entity_poly.type
_entity_poly.pdbx_seq_one_letter_code
_entity_poly.pdbx_strand_id
1 'polypeptide(L)'
;MKSDCMQTTTCQERKKDPIEMLHSGQLVKVCAPMVRYSKLAFRTLVRKYSCDLCYTPMIVAADFIRSIKARDSEFTTNQGDCPLIVQFAANDARILSDAARIVCPYANGIDINCGCPQRWALAEGYGACLINNPELVRDMVKQVRNQVENPRFSVSIKIR
;
A
#
# COMPACT_ATOMS: atom_id res chain seq x y z
N MET A 1 -37.16 -7.54 -10.05
CA MET A 1 -35.80 -7.09 -10.42
C MET A 1 -34.86 -7.64 -9.37
N LYS A 2 -34.18 -8.75 -9.67
CA LYS A 2 -33.28 -9.42 -8.73
C LYS A 2 -31.97 -8.63 -8.68
N SER A 3 -31.62 -8.21 -7.47
CA SER A 3 -30.32 -7.67 -7.08
C SER A 3 -29.24 -8.71 -7.34
N ASP A 4 -28.35 -8.44 -8.28
CA ASP A 4 -27.14 -9.24 -8.50
C ASP A 4 -26.25 -9.12 -7.26
N CYS A 5 -26.39 -10.14 -6.41
CA CYS A 5 -25.50 -10.48 -5.32
C CYS A 5 -24.09 -10.63 -5.88
N MET A 6 -23.14 -9.83 -5.35
CA MET A 6 -21.73 -9.91 -5.70
C MET A 6 -21.25 -11.35 -5.56
N GLN A 7 -21.07 -12.03 -6.68
CA GLN A 7 -20.42 -13.33 -6.69
C GLN A 7 -18.97 -13.14 -6.25
N THR A 8 -18.69 -13.64 -5.05
CA THR A 8 -17.38 -13.70 -4.43
C THR A 8 -16.52 -14.73 -5.16
N THR A 9 -16.09 -14.41 -6.38
CA THR A 9 -14.91 -15.06 -6.94
C THR A 9 -13.71 -14.34 -6.35
N THR A 10 -13.18 -14.92 -5.29
CA THR A 10 -12.01 -14.43 -4.57
C THR A 10 -10.86 -14.19 -5.54
N CYS A 11 -10.11 -13.12 -5.27
CA CYS A 11 -8.95 -12.64 -6.02
C CYS A 11 -7.75 -13.64 -5.98
N GLN A 12 -8.00 -14.94 -5.76
CA GLN A 12 -7.04 -15.97 -5.33
C GLN A 12 -6.21 -16.58 -6.47
N GLU A 13 -6.69 -16.59 -7.71
CA GLU A 13 -6.08 -17.46 -8.74
C GLU A 13 -4.86 -16.88 -9.48
N ARG A 14 -4.49 -15.60 -9.31
CA ARG A 14 -3.25 -15.05 -9.93
C ARG A 14 -2.57 -13.94 -9.10
N LYS A 15 -2.49 -14.07 -7.78
CA LYS A 15 -1.67 -13.12 -6.99
C LYS A 15 -0.21 -13.57 -7.02
N LYS A 16 0.59 -13.10 -7.98
CA LYS A 16 2.04 -13.19 -7.86
C LYS A 16 2.45 -12.47 -6.56
N ASP A 17 3.07 -13.19 -5.64
CA ASP A 17 3.61 -12.61 -4.41
C ASP A 17 4.70 -11.58 -4.80
N PRO A 18 4.60 -10.32 -4.35
CA PRO A 18 5.61 -9.30 -4.63
C PRO A 18 7.05 -9.77 -4.30
N ILE A 19 7.23 -10.54 -3.23
CA ILE A 19 8.55 -11.04 -2.81
C ILE A 19 9.06 -12.10 -3.78
N GLU A 20 8.22 -13.03 -4.21
CA GLU A 20 8.61 -14.04 -5.21
C GLU A 20 8.94 -13.39 -6.56
N MET A 21 8.20 -12.36 -6.96
CA MET A 21 8.49 -11.61 -8.18
C MET A 21 9.87 -10.97 -8.12
N LEU A 22 10.20 -10.31 -7.01
CA LEU A 22 11.48 -9.63 -6.82
C LEU A 22 12.66 -10.61 -6.74
N HIS A 23 12.44 -11.84 -6.26
CA HIS A 23 13.46 -12.89 -6.19
C HIS A 23 13.57 -13.76 -7.46
N SER A 24 12.66 -13.59 -8.43
CA SER A 24 12.60 -14.46 -9.62
C SER A 24 13.78 -14.34 -10.59
N GLY A 25 14.63 -13.31 -10.45
CA GLY A 25 15.69 -12.97 -11.40
C GLY A 25 15.19 -12.34 -12.71
N GLN A 26 13.87 -12.20 -12.89
CA GLN A 26 13.27 -11.48 -14.02
C GLN A 26 13.16 -9.97 -13.71
N LEU A 27 13.21 -9.14 -14.76
CA LEU A 27 12.95 -7.71 -14.62
C LEU A 27 11.51 -7.47 -14.17
N VAL A 28 11.33 -6.78 -13.05
CA VAL A 28 10.02 -6.37 -12.53
C VAL A 28 9.80 -4.88 -12.80
N LYS A 29 8.78 -4.53 -13.58
CA LYS A 29 8.40 -3.14 -13.87
C LYS A 29 7.42 -2.63 -12.81
N VAL A 30 7.88 -1.70 -11.99
CA VAL A 30 7.11 -1.17 -10.85
C VAL A 30 6.59 0.24 -11.15
N CYS A 31 5.28 0.44 -11.01
CA CYS A 31 4.68 1.78 -11.03
C CYS A 31 4.83 2.42 -9.65
N ALA A 32 5.58 3.53 -9.60
CA ALA A 32 5.86 4.27 -8.38
C ALA A 32 4.59 4.94 -7.78
N PRO A 33 4.57 5.14 -6.45
CA PRO A 33 3.50 5.90 -5.80
C PRO A 33 3.59 7.39 -6.17
N MET A 34 2.49 7.94 -6.67
CA MET A 34 2.41 9.33 -7.12
C MET A 34 1.11 9.98 -6.63
N VAL A 35 1.23 10.94 -5.71
CA VAL A 35 0.09 11.70 -5.18
C VAL A 35 -0.71 12.33 -6.31
N ARG A 36 -2.05 12.20 -6.28
CA ARG A 36 -3.02 12.57 -7.33
C ARG A 36 -2.99 11.74 -8.62
N TYR A 37 -1.97 10.94 -8.90
CA TYR A 37 -1.86 10.18 -10.15
C TYR A 37 -2.15 8.70 -10.01
N SER A 38 -1.40 7.95 -9.20
CA SER A 38 -1.44 6.48 -9.18
C SER A 38 -2.70 5.88 -8.54
N LYS A 39 -3.86 6.52 -8.71
CA LYS A 39 -5.21 6.00 -8.41
C LYS A 39 -5.60 4.86 -9.37
N LEU A 40 -6.70 4.16 -9.08
CA LEU A 40 -7.11 2.93 -9.76
C LEU A 40 -7.16 3.04 -11.28
N ALA A 41 -7.69 4.13 -11.84
CA ALA A 41 -7.76 4.31 -13.29
C ALA A 41 -6.37 4.35 -13.94
N PHE A 42 -5.42 5.05 -13.32
CA PHE A 42 -4.04 5.12 -13.79
C PHE A 42 -3.34 3.76 -13.67
N ARG A 43 -3.48 3.08 -12.52
CA ARG A 43 -2.90 1.73 -12.31
C ARG A 43 -3.46 0.74 -13.33
N THR A 44 -4.76 0.81 -13.61
CA THR A 44 -5.42 -0.01 -14.63
C THR A 44 -4.84 0.25 -16.02
N LEU A 45 -4.57 1.52 -16.36
CA LEU A 45 -3.95 1.89 -17.63
C LEU A 45 -2.53 1.33 -17.75
N VAL A 46 -1.64 1.60 -16.79
CA VAL A 46 -0.23 1.17 -16.88
C VAL A 46 -0.08 -0.35 -16.88
N ARG A 47 -1.01 -1.10 -16.27
CA ARG A 47 -1.06 -2.56 -16.37
C ARG A 47 -1.31 -3.06 -17.79
N LYS A 48 -2.07 -2.33 -18.62
CA LYS A 48 -2.22 -2.63 -20.06
C LYS A 48 -0.91 -2.48 -20.84
N TYR A 49 0.04 -1.73 -20.29
CA TYR A 49 1.39 -1.55 -20.82
C TYR A 49 2.42 -2.39 -20.06
N SER A 50 1.99 -3.56 -19.57
CA SER A 50 2.85 -4.56 -18.95
C SER A 50 3.57 -4.06 -17.69
N CYS A 51 2.90 -3.25 -16.85
CA CYS A 51 3.39 -2.96 -15.50
C CYS A 51 3.07 -4.14 -14.56
N ASP A 52 4.08 -4.64 -13.87
CA ASP A 52 4.00 -5.86 -13.08
C ASP A 52 3.48 -5.61 -11.66
N LEU A 53 3.97 -4.55 -11.00
CA LEU A 53 3.62 -4.18 -9.63
C LEU A 53 3.23 -2.70 -9.58
N CYS A 54 2.13 -2.37 -8.91
CA CYS A 54 1.72 -0.97 -8.74
C CYS A 54 1.61 -0.59 -7.27
N TYR A 55 1.84 0.70 -7.01
CA TYR A 55 1.61 1.32 -5.71
C TYR A 55 0.43 2.28 -5.80
N THR A 56 -0.34 2.40 -4.71
CA THR A 56 -1.32 3.48 -4.54
C THR A 56 -0.64 4.85 -4.52
N PRO A 57 -1.39 5.97 -4.54
CA PRO A 57 -0.84 7.22 -4.05
C PRO A 57 -0.41 7.07 -2.58
N MET A 58 0.40 7.99 -2.08
CA MET A 58 0.69 8.07 -0.64
C MET A 58 -0.59 8.46 0.10
N ILE A 59 -1.03 7.62 1.05
CA ILE A 59 -2.23 7.82 1.88
C ILE A 59 -1.80 8.16 3.31
N VAL A 60 -2.41 9.17 3.94
CA VAL A 60 -2.16 9.47 5.36
C VAL A 60 -2.90 8.44 6.22
N ALA A 61 -2.15 7.60 6.95
CA ALA A 61 -2.72 6.46 7.68
C ALA A 61 -3.71 6.90 8.78
N ALA A 62 -3.42 7.99 9.49
CA ALA A 62 -4.29 8.52 10.54
C ALA A 62 -5.67 8.95 10.02
N ASP A 63 -5.74 9.52 8.81
CA ASP A 63 -7.00 9.92 8.18
C ASP A 63 -7.76 8.71 7.64
N PHE A 64 -7.01 7.75 7.09
CA PHE A 64 -7.54 6.51 6.55
C PHE A 64 -8.28 5.67 7.59
N ILE A 65 -7.73 5.54 8.81
CA ILE A 65 -8.38 4.79 9.90
C ILE A 65 -9.56 5.57 10.51
N ARG A 66 -9.47 6.90 10.55
CA ARG A 66 -10.43 7.76 11.25
C ARG A 66 -11.74 7.95 10.49
N SER A 67 -11.69 7.99 9.15
CA SER A 67 -12.84 8.36 8.34
C SER A 67 -13.05 7.42 7.17
N ILE A 68 -14.23 6.79 7.12
CA ILE A 68 -14.69 6.00 5.96
C ILE A 68 -14.65 6.87 4.69
N LYS A 69 -15.13 8.11 4.77
CA LYS A 69 -15.12 9.04 3.63
C LYS A 69 -13.72 9.34 3.12
N ALA A 70 -12.74 9.52 4.02
CA ALA A 70 -11.35 9.75 3.62
C ALA A 70 -10.77 8.48 2.95
N ARG A 71 -11.01 7.32 3.56
CA ARG A 71 -10.61 6.02 3.01
C ARG A 71 -11.18 5.77 1.61
N ASP A 72 -12.46 6.01 1.39
CA ASP A 72 -13.11 5.78 0.10
C ASP A 72 -12.63 6.75 -0.99
N SER A 73 -12.20 7.96 -0.61
CA SER A 73 -11.59 8.95 -1.53
C SER A 73 -10.17 8.57 -1.96
N GLU A 74 -9.38 8.03 -1.03
CA GLU A 74 -7.96 7.77 -1.24
C GLU A 74 -7.65 6.35 -1.71
N PHE A 75 -8.45 5.36 -1.30
CA PHE A 75 -8.25 3.95 -1.62
C PHE A 75 -9.42 3.37 -2.40
N THR A 76 -9.14 3.00 -3.64
CA THR A 76 -10.04 2.23 -4.51
C THR A 76 -9.22 1.15 -5.20
N THR A 77 -9.81 -0.03 -5.39
CA THR A 77 -9.20 -1.18 -6.08
C THR A 77 -10.27 -2.01 -6.80
N ASN A 78 -9.85 -2.97 -7.61
CA ASN A 78 -10.71 -3.96 -8.26
C ASN A 78 -9.96 -5.30 -8.42
N GLN A 79 -10.62 -6.32 -8.97
CA GLN A 79 -10.02 -7.66 -9.16
C GLN A 79 -8.78 -7.67 -10.08
N GLY A 80 -8.68 -6.73 -11.03
CA GLY A 80 -7.56 -6.63 -11.96
C GLY A 80 -6.38 -5.82 -11.41
N ASP A 81 -6.52 -5.16 -10.26
CA ASP A 81 -5.46 -4.35 -9.67
C ASP A 81 -4.62 -5.16 -8.68
N CYS A 82 -3.90 -6.14 -9.22
CA CYS A 82 -3.06 -7.05 -8.46
C CYS A 82 -1.82 -7.44 -9.29
N PRO A 83 -0.61 -7.51 -8.69
CA PRO A 83 -0.29 -7.22 -7.29
C PRO A 83 -0.25 -5.72 -6.98
N LEU A 84 -0.77 -5.34 -5.80
CA LEU A 84 -0.91 -3.95 -5.35
C LEU A 84 -0.26 -3.77 -3.97
N ILE A 85 0.52 -2.69 -3.83
CA ILE A 85 1.06 -2.24 -2.54
C ILE A 85 0.41 -0.91 -2.16
N VAL A 86 -0.08 -0.80 -0.92
CA VAL A 86 -0.65 0.46 -0.41
C VAL A 86 0.43 1.26 0.32
N GLN A 87 0.77 2.43 -0.20
CA GLN A 87 1.75 3.29 0.46
C GLN A 87 1.09 4.20 1.50
N PHE A 88 1.59 4.15 2.73
CA PHE A 88 1.16 4.99 3.83
C PHE A 88 2.23 6.01 4.25
N ALA A 89 1.77 7.21 4.59
CA ALA A 89 2.46 8.14 5.47
C ALA A 89 1.97 7.87 6.91
N ALA A 90 2.91 7.51 7.79
CA ALA A 90 2.64 7.21 9.19
C ALA A 90 3.87 7.53 10.05
N ASN A 91 3.62 7.84 11.31
CA ASN A 91 4.63 8.11 12.35
C ASN A 91 4.27 7.41 13.68
N ASP A 92 3.31 6.48 13.65
CA ASP A 92 2.87 5.68 14.80
C ASP A 92 2.62 4.24 14.36
N ALA A 93 3.17 3.29 15.12
CA ALA A 93 3.13 1.87 14.81
C ALA A 93 1.73 1.26 14.88
N ARG A 94 0.89 1.71 15.83
CA ARG A 94 -0.49 1.23 15.98
C ARG A 94 -1.33 1.70 14.80
N ILE A 95 -1.28 3.00 14.49
CA ILE A 95 -1.98 3.60 13.35
C ILE A 95 -1.63 2.89 12.04
N LEU A 96 -0.34 2.64 11.78
CA LEU A 96 0.08 1.93 10.58
C LEU A 96 -0.45 0.49 10.55
N SER A 97 -0.38 -0.24 11.68
CA SER A 97 -0.88 -1.62 11.75
C SER A 97 -2.39 -1.73 11.56
N ASP A 98 -3.16 -0.78 12.08
CA ASP A 98 -4.62 -0.73 11.89
C ASP A 98 -4.96 -0.46 10.42
N ALA A 99 -4.25 0.49 9.80
CA ALA A 99 -4.40 0.76 8.37
C ALA A 99 -4.03 -0.46 7.51
N ALA A 100 -2.94 -1.17 7.84
CA ALA A 100 -2.51 -2.38 7.16
C ALA A 100 -3.55 -3.50 7.24
N ARG A 101 -4.16 -3.72 8.42
CA ARG A 101 -5.24 -4.70 8.60
C ARG A 101 -6.45 -4.40 7.72
N ILE A 102 -6.82 -3.13 7.58
CA ILE A 102 -7.96 -2.71 6.74
C ILE A 102 -7.70 -3.03 5.25
N VAL A 103 -6.48 -2.83 4.76
CA VAL A 103 -6.15 -3.05 3.33
C VAL A 103 -5.70 -4.47 3.01
N CYS A 104 -5.37 -5.29 4.01
CA CYS A 104 -4.89 -6.66 3.82
C CYS A 104 -5.77 -7.55 2.93
N PRO A 105 -7.12 -7.50 2.99
CA PRO A 105 -7.96 -8.29 2.09
C PRO A 105 -7.88 -7.84 0.62
N TYR A 106 -7.46 -6.59 0.37
CA TYR A 106 -7.57 -5.89 -0.90
C TYR A 106 -6.23 -5.69 -1.62
N ALA A 107 -5.11 -5.88 -0.92
CA ALA A 107 -3.75 -5.63 -1.40
C ALA A 107 -2.81 -6.77 -1.05
N ASN A 108 -1.59 -6.75 -1.62
CA ASN A 108 -0.55 -7.75 -1.38
C ASN A 108 0.45 -7.31 -0.31
N GLY A 109 0.42 -6.03 0.07
CA GLY A 109 1.27 -5.48 1.09
C GLY A 109 1.02 -4.00 1.34
N ILE A 110 1.77 -3.46 2.28
CA ILE A 110 1.90 -2.02 2.51
C ILE A 110 3.33 -1.55 2.30
N ASP A 111 3.47 -0.25 2.08
CA ASP A 111 4.74 0.46 2.01
C ASP A 111 4.75 1.66 2.95
N ILE A 112 5.87 1.91 3.61
CA ILE A 112 6.08 3.09 4.45
C ILE A 112 6.82 4.15 3.64
N ASN A 113 6.23 5.34 3.50
CA ASN A 113 6.91 6.46 2.85
C ASN A 113 7.93 7.09 3.80
N CYS A 114 9.21 6.79 3.58
CA CYS A 114 10.36 7.36 4.28
C CYS A 114 11.21 8.27 3.38
N GLY A 115 10.63 8.82 2.30
CA GLY A 115 11.39 9.53 1.25
C GLY A 115 10.81 10.89 0.81
N CYS A 116 9.59 11.24 1.20
CA CYS A 116 8.99 12.52 0.81
C CYS A 116 9.71 13.71 1.46
N PRO A 117 10.25 14.68 0.70
CA PRO A 117 10.91 15.88 1.25
C PRO A 117 9.94 17.05 1.51
N GLN A 118 8.64 16.89 1.20
CA GLN A 118 7.73 18.02 1.18
C GLN A 118 7.59 18.59 2.60
N ARG A 119 7.67 19.92 2.72
CA ARG A 119 7.72 20.61 4.02
C ARG A 119 6.56 20.22 4.94
N TRP A 120 5.35 20.06 4.38
CA TRP A 120 4.18 19.64 5.15
C TRP A 120 4.33 18.21 5.70
N ALA A 121 4.88 17.28 4.91
CA ALA A 121 5.07 15.90 5.36
C ALA A 121 6.12 15.84 6.48
N LEU A 122 7.21 16.61 6.36
CA LEU A 122 8.22 16.73 7.40
C LEU A 122 7.67 17.34 8.69
N ALA A 123 6.83 18.37 8.58
CA ALA A 123 6.20 19.02 9.73
C ALA A 123 5.27 18.06 10.51
N GLU A 124 4.60 17.14 9.81
CA GLU A 124 3.76 16.09 10.40
C GLU A 124 4.56 14.85 10.85
N GLY A 125 5.89 14.85 10.69
CA GLY A 125 6.74 13.73 11.07
C GLY A 125 6.69 12.52 10.12
N TYR A 126 6.29 12.73 8.86
CA TYR A 126 6.26 11.72 7.80
C TYR A 126 7.40 11.92 6.79
N GLY A 127 7.63 10.90 5.94
CA GLY A 127 8.52 11.04 4.79
C GLY A 127 9.98 11.03 5.20
N ALA A 128 10.79 11.88 4.57
CA ALA A 128 12.25 11.79 4.66
C ALA A 128 12.81 12.02 6.07
N CYS A 129 12.09 12.66 6.99
CA CYS A 129 12.56 12.83 8.37
C CYS A 129 12.62 11.50 9.15
N LEU A 130 11.86 10.48 8.73
CA LEU A 130 11.86 9.16 9.38
C LEU A 130 13.22 8.45 9.29
N ILE A 131 14.09 8.83 8.35
CA ILE A 131 15.45 8.28 8.26
C ILE A 131 16.30 8.60 9.49
N ASN A 132 15.97 9.69 10.21
CA ASN A 132 16.66 10.08 11.44
C ASN A 132 16.16 9.32 12.67
N ASN A 133 15.07 8.54 12.54
CA ASN A 133 14.44 7.77 13.62
C ASN A 133 14.25 6.29 13.19
N PRO A 134 15.34 5.55 12.90
CA PRO A 134 15.23 4.17 12.40
C PRO A 134 14.54 3.21 13.38
N GLU A 135 14.61 3.47 14.69
CA GLU A 135 13.91 2.70 15.72
C GLU A 135 12.39 2.78 15.55
N LEU A 136 11.87 3.97 15.22
CA LEU A 136 10.44 4.15 14.97
C LEU A 136 10.01 3.36 13.73
N VAL A 137 10.79 3.41 12.65
CA VAL A 137 10.51 2.64 11.42
C VAL A 137 10.54 1.14 11.69
N ARG A 138 11.53 0.66 12.45
CA ARG A 138 11.61 -0.73 12.92
C ARG A 138 10.35 -1.14 13.69
N ASP A 139 9.91 -0.29 14.62
CA ASP A 139 8.76 -0.60 15.47
C ASP A 139 7.45 -0.60 14.67
N MET A 140 7.31 0.30 13.69
CA MET A 140 6.23 0.27 12.71
C MET A 140 6.18 -1.05 11.91
N VAL A 141 7.32 -1.48 11.36
CA VAL A 141 7.39 -2.76 10.60
C VAL A 141 7.07 -3.95 11.50
N LYS A 142 7.65 -4.02 12.69
CA LYS A 142 7.38 -5.09 13.66
C LYS A 142 5.91 -5.15 14.04
N GLN A 143 5.29 -4.02 14.33
CA GLN A 143 3.88 -3.98 14.72
C GLN A 143 2.96 -4.45 13.59
N VAL A 144 3.19 -4.03 12.35
CA VAL A 144 2.43 -4.52 11.19
C VAL A 144 2.57 -6.02 11.04
N ARG A 145 3.80 -6.56 11.13
CA ARG A 145 4.06 -8.00 11.02
C ARG A 145 3.44 -8.83 12.15
N ASN A 146 3.31 -8.26 13.35
CA ASN A 146 2.66 -8.94 14.47
C ASN A 146 1.12 -8.92 14.37
N GLN A 147 0.54 -7.93 13.69
CA GLN A 147 -0.92 -7.71 13.66
C GLN A 147 -1.60 -8.20 12.38
N VAL A 148 -0.85 -8.36 11.29
CA VAL A 148 -1.37 -8.91 10.03
C VAL A 148 -1.04 -10.40 9.97
N GLU A 149 -2.07 -11.24 10.11
CA GLU A 149 -1.94 -12.70 10.18
C GLU A 149 -1.46 -13.35 8.87
N ASN A 150 -1.66 -12.69 7.73
CA ASN A 150 -1.24 -13.21 6.44
C ASN A 150 0.29 -13.15 6.29
N PRO A 151 1.02 -14.28 6.32
CA PRO A 151 2.48 -14.27 6.27
C PRO A 151 3.03 -13.72 4.96
N ARG A 152 2.26 -13.85 3.86
CA ARG A 152 2.57 -13.38 2.49
C ARG A 152 2.28 -11.90 2.29
N PHE A 153 1.68 -11.21 3.27
CA PHE A 153 1.43 -9.79 3.18
C PHE A 153 2.73 -9.01 3.40
N SER A 154 3.26 -8.40 2.33
CA SER A 154 4.57 -7.76 2.37
C SER A 154 4.55 -6.41 3.08
N VAL A 155 5.65 -6.05 3.73
CA VAL A 155 5.88 -4.71 4.27
C VAL A 155 7.16 -4.18 3.64
N SER A 156 7.06 -3.12 2.85
CA SER A 156 8.21 -2.45 2.23
C SER A 156 8.41 -1.04 2.79
N ILE A 157 9.56 -0.46 2.49
CA ILE A 157 9.88 0.91 2.86
C ILE A 157 10.44 1.59 1.61
N LYS A 158 9.86 2.72 1.23
CA LYS A 158 10.41 3.57 0.16
C LYS A 158 11.24 4.70 0.78
N ILE A 159 12.56 4.63 0.56
CA ILE A 159 13.52 5.66 0.97
C ILE A 159 13.89 6.59 -0.22
N ARG A 160 14.76 7.57 0.05
CA ARG A 160 15.33 8.51 -0.93
C ARG A 160 16.60 7.98 -1.56
#